data_AF-A0A067S3B4-F1
#
_entry.id   AF-A0A067S3B4-F1
#
_cell.length_a   1.000
_cell.length_b   1.000
_cell.length_c   1.000
_cell.angle_alpha   90.00
_cell.angle_beta   90.00
_cell.angle_gamma   90.00
#
_symmetry.space_group_name_H-M   'P 1'
#
loop_
_entity.id
_entity.type
_entity.pdbx_description
1 polymer ?
#
loop_
_entity_poly.entity_id
_entity_poly.type
_entity_poly.pdbx_seq_one_letter_code
_entity_poly.pdbx_strand_id
1 'polypeptide(L)'
;MGTNHPNIILDFVPGGCTGVHQPCDVCIQRQLKVSMRKSYHEDIVNELLTELDNGNSTTDLNDTLGVLRDHSVHWMWNSYQAPLNNEELVKKAFEGCVVREWNLSTACVISFEGREALRQMAKANPKFWAELGVDHPDDM
;
A
#
# COMPACT_ATOMS: atom_id res chain seq x y z
N MET A 1 -17.74 22.87 2.29
CA MET A 1 -17.81 21.58 3.00
C MET A 1 -17.51 21.71 4.49
N GLY A 2 -16.40 22.34 4.92
CA GLY A 2 -16.13 22.57 6.35
C GLY A 2 -17.22 23.35 7.12
N THR A 3 -18.07 24.09 6.43
CA THR A 3 -19.24 24.78 6.99
C THR A 3 -20.48 23.91 7.18
N ASN A 4 -20.66 22.82 6.40
CA ASN A 4 -21.84 21.95 6.48
C ASN A 4 -21.54 20.59 7.13
N HIS A 5 -20.30 20.09 7.01
CA HIS A 5 -19.89 18.77 7.50
C HIS A 5 -18.52 18.86 8.20
N PRO A 6 -18.46 19.47 9.41
CA PRO A 6 -17.19 19.66 10.13
C PRO A 6 -16.51 18.34 10.53
N ASN A 7 -17.26 17.24 10.53
CA ASN A 7 -16.77 15.91 10.91
C ASN A 7 -16.22 15.10 9.73
N ILE A 8 -16.45 15.53 8.49
CA ILE A 8 -15.81 14.93 7.31
C ILE A 8 -14.45 15.58 7.15
N ILE A 9 -13.41 14.77 7.25
CA ILE A 9 -12.06 15.19 6.87
C ILE A 9 -11.95 14.99 5.37
N LEU A 10 -12.21 16.06 4.60
CA LEU A 10 -11.97 16.04 3.17
C LEU A 10 -10.49 16.31 2.93
N ASP A 11 -9.73 15.26 2.62
CA ASP A 11 -8.39 15.43 2.08
C ASP A 11 -8.51 15.51 0.55
N PHE A 12 -8.25 16.70 0.01
CA PHE A 12 -8.36 16.90 -1.43
C PHE A 12 -7.19 16.18 -2.12
N VAL A 13 -7.51 15.08 -2.80
CA VAL A 13 -6.54 14.35 -3.62
C VAL A 13 -6.74 14.79 -5.09
N PRO A 14 -5.80 15.55 -5.68
CA PRO A 14 -5.91 15.92 -7.08
C PRO A 14 -5.87 14.67 -7.97
N GLY A 15 -6.56 14.72 -9.11
CA GLY A 15 -6.62 13.59 -10.04
C GLY A 15 -5.22 13.12 -10.48
N GLY A 16 -4.96 11.82 -10.35
CA GLY A 16 -3.65 11.22 -10.59
C GLY A 16 -2.77 11.07 -9.34
N CYS A 17 -3.20 11.59 -8.19
CA CYS A 17 -2.60 11.30 -6.90
C CYS A 17 -3.42 10.24 -6.15
N THR A 18 -2.73 9.39 -5.38
CA THR A 18 -3.32 8.61 -4.30
C THR A 18 -3.14 9.39 -3.01
N GLY A 19 -4.13 9.34 -2.11
CA GLY A 19 -4.06 10.06 -0.84
C GLY A 19 -2.84 9.61 -0.02
N VAL A 20 -2.19 10.54 0.69
CA VAL A 20 -0.95 10.29 1.47
C VAL A 20 -1.08 9.13 2.47
N HIS A 21 -2.32 8.80 2.84
CA HIS A 21 -2.68 7.80 3.83
C HIS A 21 -3.24 6.51 3.22
N GLN A 22 -2.85 6.15 1.99
CA GLN A 22 -3.23 4.85 1.41
C GLN A 22 -2.27 3.72 1.86
N PRO A 23 -2.79 2.52 2.19
CA PRO A 23 -1.97 1.38 2.62
C PRO A 23 -0.86 1.02 1.62
N CYS A 24 -1.15 1.19 0.33
CA CYS A 24 -0.20 1.01 -0.75
C CYS A 24 1.03 1.92 -0.59
N ASP A 25 0.81 3.22 -0.39
CA ASP A 25 1.89 4.21 -0.33
C ASP A 25 2.61 4.21 1.03
N VAL A 26 1.86 3.98 2.12
CA VAL A 26 2.42 3.97 3.50
C VAL A 26 3.40 2.81 3.71
N CYS A 27 3.15 1.64 3.13
CA CYS A 27 3.94 0.45 3.44
C CYS A 27 4.20 -0.48 2.25
N ILE A 28 3.15 -0.95 1.58
CA ILE A 28 3.21 -2.08 0.63
C ILE A 28 4.15 -1.77 -0.54
N GLN A 29 4.01 -0.59 -1.16
CA GLN A 29 4.83 -0.19 -2.30
C GLN A 29 6.31 -0.02 -1.92
N ARG A 30 6.58 0.46 -0.70
CA ARG A 30 7.96 0.59 -0.19
C ARG A 30 8.62 -0.77 -0.02
N GLN A 31 7.91 -1.73 0.59
CA GLN A 31 8.43 -3.09 0.78
C GLN A 31 8.66 -3.80 -0.55
N LEU A 32 7.70 -3.68 -1.47
CA LEU A 32 7.84 -4.21 -2.83
C LEU A 32 9.08 -3.67 -3.52
N LYS A 33 9.26 -2.33 -3.54
CA LYS A 33 10.41 -1.68 -4.19
C LYS A 33 11.74 -2.11 -3.58
N VAL A 34 11.83 -2.23 -2.25
CA VAL A 34 13.05 -2.68 -1.57
C VAL A 34 13.35 -4.13 -1.91
N SER A 35 12.34 -5.00 -1.88
CA SER A 35 12.51 -6.42 -2.22
C SER A 35 12.94 -6.62 -3.67
N MET A 36 12.32 -5.91 -4.62
CA MET A 36 12.67 -6.02 -6.02
C MET A 36 14.12 -5.60 -6.27
N ARG A 37 14.59 -4.54 -5.60
CA ARG A 37 16.00 -4.09 -5.68
C ARG A 37 16.96 -5.13 -5.12
N LYS A 38 16.57 -5.84 -4.05
CA LYS A 38 17.38 -6.93 -3.49
C LYS A 38 17.46 -8.12 -4.44
N SER A 39 16.32 -8.56 -5.00
CA SER A 39 16.30 -9.66 -5.97
C SER A 39 17.10 -9.32 -7.23
N TYR A 40 16.97 -8.10 -7.75
CA TYR A 40 17.82 -7.62 -8.84
C TYR A 40 19.31 -7.68 -8.51
N HIS A 41 19.69 -7.21 -7.32
CA HIS A 41 21.09 -7.20 -6.91
C HIS A 41 21.63 -8.62 -6.73
N GLU A 42 20.84 -9.52 -6.16
CA GLU A 42 21.17 -10.93 -6.00
C GLU A 42 21.42 -11.60 -7.36
N ASP A 43 20.54 -11.37 -8.34
CA ASP A 43 20.72 -11.93 -9.70
C ASP A 43 22.01 -11.45 -10.35
N ILE A 44 22.33 -10.15 -10.28
CA ILE A 44 23.59 -9.61 -10.81
C ILE A 44 24.80 -10.25 -10.14
N VAL A 45 24.76 -10.39 -8.81
CA VAL A 45 25.88 -11.00 -8.06
C VAL A 45 26.04 -12.47 -8.46
N ASN A 46 24.95 -13.21 -8.59
CA ASN A 46 24.97 -14.63 -8.96
C ASN A 46 25.47 -14.82 -10.40
N GLU A 47 25.04 -13.98 -11.34
CA GLU A 47 25.51 -14.01 -12.73
C GLU A 47 27.01 -13.70 -12.80
N LEU A 48 27.45 -12.65 -12.08
CA LEU A 48 28.87 -12.29 -11.97
C LEU A 48 29.71 -13.44 -11.42
N LEU A 49 29.27 -14.07 -10.33
CA LEU A 49 29.98 -15.19 -9.72
C LEU A 49 30.06 -16.38 -10.67
N THR A 50 28.99 -16.66 -11.41
CA THR A 50 28.96 -17.74 -12.42
C THR A 50 29.96 -17.49 -13.54
N GLU A 51 30.06 -16.25 -14.03
CA GLU A 51 31.03 -15.88 -15.07
C GLU A 51 32.49 -15.99 -14.57
N LEU A 52 32.74 -15.57 -13.32
CA LEU A 52 34.05 -15.73 -12.69
C LEU A 52 34.45 -17.20 -12.54
N ASP A 53 33.52 -18.05 -12.11
CA ASP A 53 33.74 -19.50 -11.97
C ASP A 53 33.99 -20.18 -13.33
N ASN A 54 33.38 -19.64 -14.40
CA ASN A 54 33.62 -20.08 -15.78
C ASN A 54 34.96 -19.59 -16.36
N GLY A 55 35.73 -18.78 -15.62
CA GLY A 55 37.01 -18.24 -16.03
C GLY A 55 36.92 -17.00 -16.92
N ASN A 56 35.74 -16.39 -17.04
CA ASN A 56 35.54 -15.16 -17.80
C ASN A 56 35.93 -13.96 -16.93
N SER A 57 36.92 -13.19 -17.40
CA SER A 57 37.44 -12.00 -16.70
C SER A 57 36.72 -10.71 -17.10
N THR A 58 35.78 -10.78 -18.04
CA THR A 58 35.03 -9.64 -18.57
C THR A 58 33.56 -9.78 -18.22
N THR A 59 33.04 -8.74 -17.57
CA THR A 59 31.69 -8.63 -17.03
C THR A 59 30.70 -8.15 -18.08
N ASP A 60 30.42 -8.99 -19.08
CA ASP A 60 29.30 -8.72 -19.98
C ASP A 60 28.09 -9.50 -19.48
N LEU A 61 27.33 -8.86 -18.59
CA LEU A 61 26.07 -9.42 -18.09
C LEU A 61 25.03 -9.42 -19.22
N ASN A 62 24.25 -10.48 -19.32
CA ASN A 62 23.32 -10.67 -20.41
C ASN A 62 22.12 -9.73 -20.29
N ASP A 63 22.15 -8.64 -21.04
CA ASP A 63 21.11 -7.61 -21.06
C ASP A 63 20.06 -7.80 -22.16
N THR A 64 20.03 -8.97 -22.81
CA THR A 64 19.05 -9.24 -23.86
C THR A 64 17.63 -9.16 -23.30
N LEU A 65 16.71 -8.61 -24.10
CA LEU A 65 15.33 -8.38 -23.68
C LEU A 65 14.63 -9.66 -23.19
N GLY A 66 14.96 -10.83 -23.75
CA GLY A 66 14.43 -12.11 -23.31
C GLY A 66 14.83 -12.41 -21.86
N VAL A 67 16.13 -12.31 -21.57
CA VAL A 67 16.70 -12.55 -20.24
C VAL A 67 16.16 -11.55 -19.22
N LEU A 68 16.16 -10.25 -19.56
CA LEU A 68 15.62 -9.22 -18.66
C LEU A 68 14.13 -9.40 -18.36
N ARG A 69 13.33 -9.94 -19.29
CA ARG A 69 11.92 -10.24 -19.04
C ARG A 69 11.77 -11.34 -17.99
N ASP A 70 12.51 -12.44 -18.14
CA ASP A 70 12.46 -13.56 -17.20
C ASP A 70 12.91 -13.13 -15.80
N HIS A 71 14.02 -12.37 -15.69
CA HIS A 71 14.47 -11.81 -14.43
C HIS A 71 13.45 -10.84 -13.82
N SER A 72 12.85 -9.94 -14.61
CA SER A 72 11.87 -8.98 -14.07
C SER A 72 10.64 -9.66 -13.45
N VAL A 73 10.18 -10.75 -14.06
CA VAL A 73 9.08 -11.57 -13.53
C VAL A 73 9.53 -12.28 -12.26
N HIS A 74 10.75 -12.82 -12.25
CA HIS A 74 11.33 -13.45 -11.06
C HIS A 74 11.43 -12.47 -9.88
N TRP A 75 11.94 -11.26 -10.09
CA TRP A 75 12.05 -10.23 -9.05
C TRP A 75 10.68 -9.85 -8.48
N MET A 76 9.69 -9.68 -9.36
CA MET A 76 8.32 -9.38 -8.96
C MET A 76 7.69 -10.53 -8.16
N TRP A 77 7.90 -11.77 -8.60
CA TRP A 77 7.40 -12.96 -7.92
C TRP A 77 8.01 -13.13 -6.53
N ASN A 78 9.34 -13.02 -6.40
CA ASN A 78 10.02 -13.09 -5.11
C ASN A 78 9.55 -11.96 -4.18
N SER A 79 9.36 -10.77 -4.74
CA SER A 79 8.85 -9.61 -4.01
C SER A 79 7.36 -9.70 -3.68
N TYR A 80 6.60 -10.55 -4.35
CA TYR A 80 5.25 -10.88 -3.91
C TYR A 80 5.31 -11.89 -2.77
N GLN A 81 6.03 -12.99 -2.97
CA GLN A 81 6.01 -14.13 -2.05
C GLN A 81 6.64 -13.83 -0.68
N ALA A 82 7.77 -13.13 -0.65
CA ALA A 82 8.51 -12.93 0.60
C ALA A 82 7.95 -11.78 1.47
N PRO A 83 7.75 -10.54 0.95
CA PRO A 83 7.24 -9.45 1.77
C PRO A 83 5.73 -9.20 1.63
N LEU A 84 5.11 -9.36 0.46
CA LEU A 84 3.73 -8.89 0.24
C LEU A 84 2.65 -9.91 0.60
N ASN A 85 2.92 -11.20 0.39
CA ASN A 85 2.03 -12.29 0.76
C ASN A 85 2.10 -12.57 2.28
N ASN A 86 1.96 -11.50 3.06
CA ASN A 86 2.03 -11.51 4.51
C ASN A 86 0.86 -10.68 5.07
N GLU A 87 -0.11 -11.37 5.68
CA GLU A 87 -1.30 -10.75 6.26
C GLU A 87 -0.96 -9.72 7.34
N GLU A 88 0.06 -9.96 8.17
CA GLU A 88 0.48 -9.05 9.22
C GLU A 88 1.02 -7.74 8.63
N LEU A 89 1.76 -7.81 7.52
CA LEU A 89 2.24 -6.62 6.83
C LEU A 89 1.07 -5.79 6.31
N VAL A 90 0.06 -6.45 5.72
CA VAL A 90 -1.13 -5.76 5.21
C VAL A 90 -1.86 -5.07 6.35
N LYS A 91 -2.13 -5.77 7.46
CA LYS A 91 -2.76 -5.17 8.66
C LYS A 91 -1.99 -3.97 9.17
N LYS A 92 -0.67 -4.09 9.28
CA LYS A 92 0.22 -3.00 9.70
C LYS A 92 0.20 -1.80 8.75
N ALA A 93 0.03 -2.04 7.45
CA ALA A 93 -0.11 -0.97 6.46
C ALA A 93 -1.37 -0.13 6.75
N PHE A 94 -2.51 -0.78 7.04
CA PHE A 94 -3.77 -0.10 7.40
C PHE A 94 -3.66 0.62 8.76
N GLU A 95 -2.97 0.04 9.74
CA GLU A 95 -2.68 0.72 11.02
C GLU A 95 -1.84 1.98 10.82
N GLY A 96 -0.87 1.95 9.89
CA GLY A 96 -0.04 3.10 9.55
C GLY A 96 -0.77 4.21 8.78
N CYS A 97 -1.97 3.94 8.27
CA CYS A 97 -2.81 4.92 7.58
C CYS A 97 -3.56 5.79 8.59
N VAL A 98 -2.84 6.70 9.25
CA VAL A 98 -3.37 7.54 10.33
C VAL A 98 -3.75 8.93 9.81
N VAL A 99 -4.98 9.36 10.11
CA VAL A 99 -5.48 10.73 9.90
C VAL A 99 -5.99 11.26 11.24
N ARG A 100 -5.32 12.31 11.76
CA ARG A 100 -5.52 12.82 13.14
C ARG A 100 -5.28 11.70 14.16
N GLU A 101 -6.29 11.31 14.92
CA GLU A 101 -6.22 10.24 15.93
C GLU A 101 -6.78 8.90 15.42
N TRP A 102 -7.32 8.86 14.20
CA TRP A 102 -7.99 7.68 13.63
C TRP A 102 -7.10 7.03 12.58
N ASN A 103 -7.11 5.70 12.52
CA ASN A 103 -6.46 4.95 11.44
C ASN A 103 -7.44 4.02 10.72
N LEU A 104 -7.01 3.48 9.57
CA LEU A 104 -7.85 2.61 8.73
C LEU A 104 -7.86 1.14 9.15
N SER A 105 -7.25 0.77 10.28
CA SER A 105 -7.29 -0.61 10.75
C SER A 105 -8.71 -1.02 11.19
N THR A 106 -9.06 -2.29 10.99
CA THR A 106 -10.32 -2.83 11.49
C THR A 106 -10.44 -2.64 13.01
N ALA A 107 -9.34 -2.76 13.75
CA ALA A 107 -9.29 -2.56 15.19
C ALA A 107 -9.73 -1.15 15.60
N CYS A 108 -9.28 -0.12 14.88
CA CYS A 108 -9.70 1.26 15.09
C CYS A 108 -11.21 1.44 14.84
N VAL A 109 -11.72 0.91 13.72
CA VAL A 109 -13.14 1.04 13.33
C VAL A 109 -14.09 0.31 14.30
N ILE A 110 -13.69 -0.85 14.83
CA ILE A 110 -14.52 -1.64 15.76
C ILE A 110 -14.25 -1.31 17.23
N SER A 111 -13.28 -0.45 17.53
CA SER A 111 -12.95 -0.05 18.89
C SER A 111 -14.14 0.58 19.61
N PHE A 112 -14.11 0.56 20.95
CA PHE A 112 -15.11 1.25 21.75
C PHE A 112 -15.15 2.75 21.39
N GLU A 113 -13.98 3.38 21.32
CA GLU A 113 -13.80 4.80 21.00
C GLU A 113 -14.34 5.13 19.60
N GLY A 114 -14.00 4.33 18.58
CA GLY A 114 -14.50 4.52 17.22
C GLY A 114 -16.02 4.38 17.12
N ARG A 115 -16.59 3.37 17.80
CA ARG A 115 -18.05 3.19 17.86
C ARG A 115 -18.74 4.29 18.65
N GLU A 116 -18.12 4.79 19.72
CA GLU A 116 -18.64 5.90 20.49
C GLU A 116 -18.63 7.19 19.67
N ALA A 117 -17.51 7.50 19.01
CA ALA A 117 -17.38 8.63 18.10
C ALA A 117 -18.44 8.59 16.99
N LEU A 118 -18.69 7.42 16.41
CA LEU A 118 -19.75 7.22 15.41
C LEU A 118 -21.15 7.51 15.99
N ARG A 119 -21.47 7.03 17.19
CA ARG A 119 -22.76 7.31 17.85
C ARG A 119 -22.90 8.77 18.24
N GLN A 120 -21.82 9.40 18.69
CA GLN A 120 -21.80 10.83 18.99
C GLN A 120 -22.00 11.65 17.73
N MET A 121 -21.47 11.22 16.57
CA MET A 121 -21.70 11.86 15.28
C MET A 121 -23.18 11.93 14.92
N ALA A 122 -23.97 10.88 15.20
CA ALA A 122 -25.42 10.88 15.00
C ALA A 122 -26.13 11.99 15.79
N LYS A 123 -25.60 12.34 16.98
CA LYS A 123 -26.15 13.40 17.84
C LYS A 123 -25.62 14.77 17.48
N ALA A 124 -24.32 14.87 17.20
CA ALA A 124 -23.62 16.11 16.92
C ALA A 124 -23.89 16.64 15.50
N ASN A 125 -24.17 15.75 14.55
CA ASN A 125 -24.52 16.11 13.18
C ASN A 125 -25.61 15.18 12.61
N PRO A 126 -26.87 15.32 13.06
CA PRO A 126 -27.97 14.46 12.64
C PRO A 126 -28.29 14.59 11.14
N LYS A 127 -28.02 15.76 10.54
CA LYS A 127 -28.22 15.97 9.11
C LYS A 127 -27.24 15.13 8.29
N PHE A 128 -25.95 15.18 8.60
CA PHE A 128 -24.95 14.36 7.94
C PHE A 128 -25.17 12.86 8.21
N TRP A 129 -25.60 12.50 9.42
CA TRP A 129 -25.97 11.12 9.75
C TRP A 129 -27.13 10.60 8.90
N ALA A 130 -28.15 11.43 8.66
CA ALA A 130 -29.25 11.07 7.79
C ALA A 130 -28.80 10.90 6.33
N GLU A 131 -27.87 11.74 5.83
CA GLU A 131 -27.29 11.60 4.49
C GLU A 131 -26.56 10.27 4.30
N LEU A 132 -25.81 9.79 5.30
CA LEU A 132 -25.11 8.49 5.25
C LEU A 132 -26.06 7.28 5.15
N GLY A 133 -27.32 7.42 5.54
CA GLY A 133 -28.31 6.35 5.54
C GLY A 133 -29.23 6.33 4.31
N VAL A 134 -29.04 7.26 3.36
CA VAL A 134 -29.80 7.28 2.11
C VAL A 134 -29.09 6.37 1.11
N ASP A 135 -29.72 5.26 0.73
CA ASP A 135 -29.24 4.47 -0.41
C ASP A 135 -29.13 5.38 -1.64
N HIS A 136 -27.92 5.58 -2.14
CA HIS A 136 -27.73 6.31 -3.38
C HIS A 136 -27.94 5.34 -4.55
N PRO A 137 -28.81 5.69 -5.53
CA PRO A 137 -29.13 4.79 -6.64
C PRO A 137 -27.92 4.47 -7.53
N ASP A 138 -26.80 5.18 -7.37
CA ASP A 138 -25.55 4.98 -8.08
C ASP A 138 -24.58 4.00 -7.38
N ASP A 139 -24.94 3.43 -6.22
CA ASP A 139 -24.14 2.46 -5.47
C ASP A 139 -24.39 0.98 -5.88
N MET A 140 -25.06 0.74 -7.02
CA MET A 140 -25.24 -0.58 -7.68
C MET A 140 -24.47 -0.71 -8.98
#